data_AF-A0A6G6JXR8-F1
#
_entry.id   AF-A0A6G6JXR8-F1
#
_cell.length_a   1.000
_cell.length_b   1.000
_cell.length_c   1.000
_cell.angle_alpha   90.00
_cell.angle_beta   90.00
_cell.angle_gamma   90.00
#
_symmetry.space_group_name_H-M   'P 1'
#
loop_
_entity.id
_entity.type
_entity.pdbx_description
1 polymer ?
#
loop_
_entity_poly.entity_id
_entity_poly.type
_entity_poly.pdbx_seq_one_letter_code
_entity_poly.pdbx_strand_id
1 'polypeptide(L)'
;MTAHGMALAGLALPSGKFVWALHIGIFVVWLPTVIALNSMPHVNRNDIWKVAFAGCPTWMRRGFYILCGYAVLNFVFVFATTAGERKRSTGDAPPSVVRGFSGHWMIFYAAAFCTLYSRVRAPHLYVERRCPLGHTAAPTARFCSECGHEFSMAHSEGE
;
A
#
# COMPACT_ATOMS: atom_id res chain seq x y z
N MET A 1 -5.09 -18.34 -8.89
CA MET A 1 -4.42 -18.73 -10.16
C MET A 1 -5.40 -18.96 -11.31
N THR A 2 -6.67 -19.31 -11.08
CA THR A 2 -7.69 -19.53 -12.12
C THR A 2 -8.20 -18.24 -12.81
N ALA A 3 -8.23 -17.10 -12.10
CA ALA A 3 -8.74 -15.84 -12.65
C ALA A 3 -7.87 -15.24 -13.78
N HIS A 4 -6.55 -15.47 -13.75
CA HIS A 4 -5.65 -14.97 -14.79
C HIS A 4 -5.71 -15.80 -16.07
N GLY A 5 -5.98 -17.11 -15.96
CA GLY A 5 -6.17 -17.98 -17.13
C GLY A 5 -7.45 -17.67 -17.90
N MET A 6 -8.54 -17.37 -17.18
CA MET A 6 -9.81 -16.98 -17.81
C MET A 6 -9.75 -15.60 -18.48
N ALA A 7 -8.94 -14.68 -17.96
CA ALA A 7 -8.73 -13.36 -18.56
C ALA A 7 -7.95 -13.41 -19.89
N LEU A 8 -7.09 -14.41 -20.08
CA LEU A 8 -6.37 -14.65 -21.34
C LEU A 8 -7.27 -15.31 -22.40
N ALA A 9 -8.32 -16.01 -21.99
CA ALA A 9 -9.26 -16.71 -22.87
C ALA A 9 -10.41 -15.82 -23.40
N GLY A 10 -10.50 -14.55 -23.00
CA GLY A 10 -11.54 -13.62 -23.47
C GLY A 10 -12.97 -13.99 -23.07
N LEU A 11 -13.14 -14.93 -22.14
CA LEU A 11 -14.45 -15.37 -21.67
C LEU A 11 -15.02 -14.34 -20.70
N ALA A 12 -16.25 -13.89 -20.97
CA ALA A 12 -16.98 -12.95 -20.14
C ALA A 12 -17.20 -13.55 -18.75
N LEU A 13 -16.35 -13.18 -17.80
CA LEU A 13 -16.58 -13.49 -16.40
C LEU A 13 -17.83 -12.71 -15.95
N PRO A 14 -18.77 -13.33 -15.23
CA PRO A 14 -19.85 -12.64 -14.54
C PRO A 14 -19.23 -11.80 -13.40
N SER A 15 -18.63 -10.70 -13.80
CA SER A 15 -17.53 -10.03 -13.09
C SER A 15 -18.01 -9.05 -12.02
N GLY A 16 -19.30 -8.73 -11.98
CA GLY A 16 -19.87 -7.83 -10.97
C GLY A 16 -19.74 -8.36 -9.54
N LYS A 17 -19.99 -9.66 -9.32
CA LYS A 17 -19.95 -10.26 -7.96
C LYS A 17 -18.53 -10.37 -7.40
N PHE A 18 -17.55 -10.70 -8.25
CA PHE A 18 -16.15 -10.78 -7.85
C PHE A 18 -15.58 -9.42 -7.47
N VAL A 19 -15.92 -8.37 -8.23
CA VAL A 19 -15.50 -7.00 -7.90
C VAL A 19 -16.07 -6.59 -6.54
N TRP A 20 -17.35 -6.91 -6.26
CA TRP A 20 -17.97 -6.62 -4.96
C TRP A 20 -17.35 -7.39 -3.79
N ALA A 21 -17.04 -8.68 -3.97
CA ALA A 21 -16.33 -9.45 -2.95
C ALA A 21 -14.93 -8.87 -2.66
N LEU A 22 -14.25 -8.38 -3.71
CA LEU A 22 -12.93 -7.76 -3.61
C LEU A 22 -12.98 -6.38 -2.94
N HIS A 23 -14.11 -5.66 -3.05
CA HIS A 23 -14.38 -4.45 -2.26
C HIS A 23 -14.55 -4.79 -0.78
N ILE A 24 -15.34 -5.81 -0.43
CA ILE A 24 -15.55 -6.18 0.98
C ILE A 24 -14.23 -6.63 1.62
N GLY A 25 -13.45 -7.44 0.90
CA GLY A 25 -12.15 -7.92 1.36
C GLY A 25 -11.17 -6.79 1.70
N ILE A 26 -11.28 -5.64 1.03
CA ILE A 26 -10.36 -4.55 1.29
C ILE A 26 -10.64 -3.89 2.62
N PHE A 27 -11.91 -3.73 3.00
CA PHE A 27 -12.24 -3.08 4.27
C PHE A 27 -11.67 -3.87 5.46
N VAL A 28 -11.67 -5.20 5.36
CA VAL A 28 -11.11 -6.09 6.38
C VAL A 28 -9.60 -5.88 6.56
N VAL A 29 -8.87 -5.73 5.46
CA VAL A 29 -7.40 -5.60 5.47
C VAL A 29 -6.96 -4.14 5.66
N TRP A 30 -7.76 -3.19 5.20
CA TRP A 30 -7.46 -1.77 5.25
C TRP A 30 -7.65 -1.19 6.65
N LEU A 31 -8.63 -1.68 7.41
CA LEU A 31 -8.85 -1.24 8.79
C LEU A 31 -7.59 -1.42 9.68
N PRO A 32 -6.96 -2.61 9.77
CA PRO A 32 -5.73 -2.79 10.55
C PRO A 32 -4.55 -2.01 9.96
N THR A 33 -4.50 -1.78 8.64
CA THR A 33 -3.49 -0.91 8.02
C THR A 33 -3.62 0.54 8.50
N VAL A 34 -4.82 1.11 8.50
CA VAL A 34 -5.06 2.48 8.97
C VAL A 34 -4.74 2.61 10.45
N ILE A 35 -5.14 1.63 11.27
CA ILE A 35 -4.78 1.60 12.70
C ILE A 35 -3.26 1.55 12.87
N ALA A 36 -2.55 0.73 12.09
CA ALA A 36 -1.11 0.63 12.15
C ALA A 36 -0.40 1.94 11.75
N LEU A 37 -0.90 2.64 10.72
CA LEU A 37 -0.38 3.95 10.31
C LEU A 37 -0.65 5.03 11.36
N ASN A 38 -1.85 5.04 11.96
CA ASN A 38 -2.22 6.00 13.00
C ASN A 38 -1.53 5.73 14.35
N SER A 39 -1.04 4.49 14.54
CA SER A 39 -0.23 4.14 15.71
C SER A 39 1.21 4.67 15.63
N MET A 40 1.62 5.35 14.55
CA MET A 40 2.97 5.91 14.42
C MET A 40 3.02 7.32 15.03
N PRO A 41 3.58 7.49 16.24
CA PRO A 41 3.66 8.80 16.87
C PRO A 41 4.74 9.67 16.18
N HIS A 42 4.45 10.96 16.01
CA HIS A 42 5.41 11.99 15.60
C HIS A 42 6.08 11.77 14.22
N VAL A 43 5.43 11.06 13.29
CA VAL A 43 5.89 10.95 11.91
C VAL A 43 5.21 12.00 11.04
N ASN A 44 5.99 12.77 10.28
CA ASN A 44 5.45 13.74 9.34
C ASN A 44 4.65 13.03 8.23
N ARG A 45 3.53 13.60 7.76
CA ARG A 45 2.62 12.94 6.80
C ARG A 45 3.32 12.46 5.52
N ASN A 46 4.33 13.21 5.07
CA ASN A 46 5.12 12.89 3.88
C ASN A 46 6.08 11.70 4.09
N ASP A 47 6.42 11.38 5.34
CA ASP A 47 7.33 10.32 5.71
C ASP A 47 6.61 9.08 6.26
N ILE A 48 5.30 9.15 6.55
CA ILE A 48 4.50 8.00 7.00
C ILE A 48 4.69 6.81 6.06
N TRP A 49 4.61 7.01 4.75
CA TRP A 49 4.81 5.94 3.78
C TRP A 49 6.25 5.41 3.74
N LYS A 50 7.24 6.27 4.00
CA LYS A 50 8.64 5.84 4.09
C LYS A 50 8.87 4.97 5.32
N VAL A 51 8.33 5.37 6.47
CA VAL A 51 8.40 4.62 7.74
C VAL A 51 7.60 3.33 7.65
N ALA A 52 6.39 3.39 7.09
CA ALA A 52 5.53 2.22 6.84
C ALA A 52 6.25 1.16 6.01
N PHE A 53 7.11 1.55 5.06
CA PHE A 53 7.88 0.63 4.23
C PHE A 53 9.34 0.45 4.66
N ALA A 54 9.76 1.03 5.78
CA ALA A 54 11.14 0.95 6.24
C ALA A 54 11.54 -0.47 6.68
N GLY A 55 10.60 -1.24 7.23
CA GLY A 55 10.79 -2.66 7.56
C GLY A 55 10.69 -3.61 6.36
N CYS A 56 10.36 -3.11 5.17
CA CYS A 56 10.19 -3.95 3.98
C CYS A 56 11.48 -4.08 3.17
N PRO A 57 11.78 -5.28 2.62
CA PRO A 57 12.93 -5.47 1.76
C PRO A 57 12.79 -4.65 0.46
N THR A 58 13.93 -4.27 -0.11
CA THR A 58 14.01 -3.40 -1.30
C THR A 58 13.21 -3.93 -2.50
N TRP A 59 13.16 -5.24 -2.69
CA TRP A 59 12.39 -5.89 -3.77
C TRP A 59 10.88 -5.65 -3.63
N MET A 60 10.36 -5.66 -2.41
CA MET A 60 8.93 -5.49 -2.12
C MET A 60 8.50 -4.05 -2.31
N ARG A 61 9.34 -3.11 -1.86
CA ARG A 61 9.16 -1.67 -2.13
C ARG A 61 9.19 -1.35 -3.63
N ARG A 62 10.14 -1.94 -4.39
CA ARG A 62 10.16 -1.82 -5.85
C ARG A 62 8.92 -2.42 -6.50
N GLY A 63 8.47 -3.59 -6.03
CA GLY A 63 7.24 -4.23 -6.49
C GLY A 63 6.02 -3.32 -6.33
N PHE A 64 5.87 -2.66 -5.18
CA PHE A 64 4.82 -1.66 -4.97
C PHE A 64 4.89 -0.52 -5.99
N TYR A 65 6.06 0.06 -6.25
CA TYR A 65 6.21 1.13 -7.24
C TYR A 65 5.87 0.67 -8.67
N ILE A 66 6.26 -0.55 -9.05
CA ILE A 66 5.90 -1.15 -10.34
C ILE A 66 4.38 -1.33 -10.45
N LEU A 67 3.72 -1.80 -9.39
CA LEU A 67 2.27 -1.95 -9.33
C LEU A 67 1.54 -0.60 -9.43
N CYS A 68 2.05 0.43 -8.74
CA CYS A 68 1.56 1.79 -8.85
C CYS A 68 1.67 2.32 -10.29
N GLY A 69 2.83 2.18 -10.92
CA GLY A 69 3.04 2.57 -12.31
C GLY A 69 2.08 1.82 -13.26
N TYR A 70 1.94 0.51 -13.05
CA TYR A 70 1.00 -0.31 -13.83
C TYR A 70 -0.44 0.17 -13.70
N ALA A 71 -0.93 0.47 -12.49
CA ALA A 71 -2.32 0.93 -12.33
C ALA A 71 -2.53 2.34 -12.88
N VAL A 72 -1.55 3.25 -12.78
CA VAL A 72 -1.64 4.57 -13.41
C VAL A 72 -1.75 4.43 -14.92
N LEU A 73 -0.89 3.60 -15.54
CA LEU A 73 -0.97 3.32 -16.98
C LEU A 73 -2.32 2.70 -17.35
N ASN A 74 -2.82 1.76 -16.55
CA ASN A 74 -4.10 1.12 -16.78
C ASN A 74 -5.27 2.12 -16.63
N PHE A 75 -5.19 3.06 -15.67
CA PHE A 75 -6.18 4.12 -15.48
C PHE A 75 -6.18 5.11 -16.65
N VAL A 76 -5.01 5.53 -17.10
CA VAL A 76 -4.85 6.40 -18.29
C VAL A 76 -5.39 5.69 -19.53
N PHE A 77 -5.09 4.39 -19.71
CA PHE A 77 -5.59 3.59 -20.83
C PHE A 77 -7.12 3.46 -20.80
N VAL A 78 -7.71 3.15 -19.65
CA VAL A 78 -9.18 3.09 -19.51
C VAL A 78 -9.80 4.46 -19.76
N PHE A 79 -9.26 5.54 -19.20
CA PHE A 79 -9.77 6.89 -19.42
C PHE A 79 -9.68 7.31 -20.89
N ALA A 80 -8.56 7.03 -21.55
CA ALA A 80 -8.36 7.34 -22.97
C ALA A 80 -9.29 6.53 -23.89
N THR A 81 -9.56 5.26 -23.55
CA THR A 81 -10.45 4.39 -24.36
C THR A 81 -11.93 4.65 -24.10
N THR A 82 -12.30 5.07 -22.88
CA THR A 82 -13.69 5.39 -22.52
C THR A 82 -14.09 6.83 -22.87
N ALA A 83 -13.15 7.77 -22.97
CA ALA A 83 -13.42 9.15 -23.37
C ALA A 83 -13.98 9.27 -24.81
N GLY A 84 -13.80 8.24 -25.65
CA GLY A 84 -14.36 8.17 -27.01
C GLY A 84 -15.64 7.33 -27.14
N GLU A 85 -16.05 6.54 -26.13
CA GLU A 85 -17.19 5.64 -26.25
C GLU A 85 -18.50 6.28 -25.78
N ARG A 86 -19.43 6.47 -26.72
CA ARG A 86 -20.83 6.81 -26.43
C ARG A 86 -21.48 5.66 -25.66
N LYS A 87 -21.61 5.86 -24.33
CA LYS A 87 -22.50 5.21 -23.36
C LYS A 87 -23.43 4.14 -23.98
N ARG A 88 -22.94 2.92 -24.19
CA ARG A 88 -23.79 1.78 -24.58
C ARG A 88 -24.34 1.16 -23.29
N SER A 89 -25.61 1.47 -23.01
CA SER A 89 -26.35 1.05 -21.81
C SER A 89 -26.78 -0.42 -21.91
N THR A 90 -25.82 -1.33 -21.87
CA THR A 90 -26.04 -2.71 -21.43
C THR A 90 -25.40 -2.79 -20.06
N GLY A 91 -26.13 -3.26 -19.04
CA GLY A 91 -25.74 -3.21 -17.62
C GLY A 91 -24.46 -3.97 -17.22
N ASP A 92 -23.63 -4.36 -18.20
CA ASP A 92 -22.36 -5.05 -18.03
C ASP A 92 -21.21 -4.08 -18.30
N ALA A 93 -20.35 -3.90 -17.29
CA ALA A 93 -19.18 -3.05 -17.41
C ALA A 93 -18.19 -3.61 -18.46
N PRO A 94 -17.57 -2.77 -19.32
CA PRO A 94 -16.56 -3.20 -20.27
C PRO A 94 -15.43 -3.97 -19.56
N PRO A 95 -14.90 -5.06 -20.15
CA PRO A 95 -13.83 -5.86 -19.52
C PRO A 95 -12.58 -5.03 -19.13
N SER A 96 -12.30 -3.96 -19.87
CA SER A 96 -11.23 -3.00 -19.58
C SER A 96 -11.45 -2.25 -18.27
N VAL A 97 -12.69 -1.83 -17.99
CA VAL A 97 -13.08 -1.13 -16.75
C VAL A 97 -12.93 -2.06 -15.54
N VAL A 98 -13.45 -3.29 -15.64
CA VAL A 98 -13.33 -4.30 -14.58
C VAL A 98 -11.86 -4.60 -14.25
N ARG A 99 -11.02 -4.72 -15.29
CA ARG A 99 -9.57 -4.92 -15.14
C ARG A 99 -8.86 -3.71 -14.53
N GLY A 100 -9.27 -2.49 -14.91
CA GLY A 100 -8.76 -1.25 -14.33
C GLY A 100 -9.06 -1.14 -12.83
N PHE A 101 -10.31 -1.40 -12.44
CA PHE A 101 -10.72 -1.42 -11.03
C PHE A 101 -9.98 -2.50 -10.24
N SER A 102 -9.84 -3.71 -10.78
CA SER A 102 -9.08 -4.78 -10.12
C SER A 102 -7.60 -4.43 -9.89
N GLY A 103 -6.97 -3.70 -10.82
CA GLY A 103 -5.58 -3.25 -10.67
C GLY A 103 -5.39 -2.20 -9.59
N HIS A 104 -6.36 -1.28 -9.45
CA HIS A 104 -6.36 -0.29 -8.37
C HIS A 104 -6.42 -0.96 -7.00
N TRP A 105 -7.33 -1.93 -6.81
CA TRP A 105 -7.45 -2.66 -5.55
C TRP A 105 -6.18 -3.42 -5.17
N MET A 106 -5.49 -4.00 -6.15
CA MET A 106 -4.21 -4.69 -5.92
C MET A 106 -3.16 -3.78 -5.28
N ILE A 107 -3.16 -2.46 -5.58
CA ILE A 107 -2.26 -1.50 -4.93
C ILE A 107 -2.57 -1.36 -3.45
N PHE A 108 -3.84 -1.23 -3.07
CA PHE A 108 -4.21 -1.11 -1.67
C PHE A 108 -3.89 -2.38 -0.89
N TYR A 109 -4.13 -3.56 -1.47
CA TYR A 109 -3.70 -4.82 -0.86
C TYR A 109 -2.18 -4.89 -0.71
N ALA A 110 -1.42 -4.47 -1.74
CA ALA A 110 0.04 -4.42 -1.66
C ALA A 110 0.53 -3.43 -0.60
N ALA A 111 -0.08 -2.23 -0.52
CA ALA A 111 0.22 -1.23 0.51
C ALA A 111 -0.05 -1.79 1.91
N ALA A 112 -1.23 -2.38 2.12
CA ALA A 112 -1.63 -2.96 3.39
C ALA A 112 -0.70 -4.10 3.81
N PHE A 113 -0.38 -5.00 2.89
CA PHE A 113 0.58 -6.08 3.12
C PHE A 113 1.95 -5.51 3.50
N CYS A 114 2.43 -4.50 2.79
CA CYS A 114 3.71 -3.85 3.11
C CYS A 114 3.72 -3.22 4.50
N THR A 115 2.69 -2.46 4.86
CA THR A 115 2.60 -1.83 6.17
C THR A 115 2.53 -2.88 7.29
N LEU A 116 1.69 -3.90 7.16
CA LEU A 116 1.54 -4.94 8.18
C LEU A 116 2.81 -5.80 8.30
N TYR A 117 3.43 -6.16 7.17
CA TYR A 117 4.69 -6.88 7.16
C TYR A 117 5.81 -6.09 7.85
N SER A 118 5.91 -4.80 7.55
CA SER A 118 6.85 -3.89 8.20
C SER A 118 6.61 -3.81 9.71
N ARG A 119 5.36 -3.78 10.16
CA ARG A 119 5.01 -3.82 11.59
C ARG A 119 5.48 -5.11 12.28
N VAL A 120 5.31 -6.26 11.64
CA VAL A 120 5.75 -7.55 12.18
C VAL A 120 7.28 -7.63 12.22
N ARG A 121 7.98 -7.11 11.20
CA ARG A 121 9.43 -7.22 11.07
C ARG A 121 10.21 -6.14 11.83
N ALA A 122 9.63 -4.96 12.01
CA ALA A 122 10.26 -3.82 12.65
C ALA A 122 9.29 -3.15 13.66
N PRO A 123 8.88 -3.86 14.74
CA PRO A 123 7.92 -3.35 15.70
C PRO A 123 8.40 -2.08 16.42
N HIS A 124 9.72 -1.91 16.56
CA HIS A 124 10.34 -0.72 17.16
C HIS A 124 10.01 0.58 16.42
N LEU A 125 9.62 0.52 15.14
CA LEU A 125 9.19 1.70 14.37
C LEU A 125 7.79 2.21 14.75
N TYR A 126 7.02 1.40 15.47
CA TYR A 126 5.63 1.68 15.85
C TYR A 126 5.49 1.97 17.36
N VAL A 127 6.58 1.93 18.10
CA VAL A 127 6.62 2.26 19.54
C VAL A 127 7.13 3.68 19.69
N GLU A 128 6.50 4.45 20.58
CA GLU A 128 6.96 5.80 20.91
C GLU A 128 8.37 5.73 21.51
N ARG A 129 9.35 6.29 20.79
CA ARG A 129 10.71 6.41 21.28
C ARG A 129 10.83 7.69 22.09
N ARG A 130 11.46 7.60 23.26
CA ARG A 130 11.79 8.77 24.10
C ARG A 130 13.30 8.92 24.23
N CYS A 131 13.78 10.16 24.25
CA CYS A 131 15.16 10.44 24.58
C CYS A 131 15.41 10.28 26.09
N PRO A 132 16.67 10.18 26.54
CA PRO A 132 16.98 10.06 27.97
C PRO A 132 16.48 11.25 28.81
N LEU A 133 16.28 12.40 28.16
CA LEU A 133 15.73 13.62 28.75
C LEU A 133 14.19 13.67 28.70
N GLY A 134 13.53 12.62 28.21
CA GLY A 134 12.06 12.48 28.22
C GLY A 134 11.34 13.01 26.98
N HIS A 135 12.02 13.62 26.02
CA HIS A 135 11.39 14.11 24.78
C HIS A 135 11.01 12.97 23.85
N THR A 136 9.86 13.10 23.18
CA THR A 136 9.42 12.19 22.13
C THR A 136 10.31 12.33 20.89
N ALA A 137 10.78 11.22 20.34
CA ALA A 137 11.63 11.21 19.16
C ALA A 137 11.02 10.34 18.05
N ALA A 138 11.22 10.77 16.82
CA ALA A 138 10.76 9.98 15.68
C ALA A 138 11.48 8.62 15.67
N PRO A 139 10.80 7.53 15.27
CA PRO A 139 11.35 6.18 15.40
C PRO A 139 12.66 5.96 14.63
N THR A 140 12.86 6.70 13.53
CA THR A 140 14.05 6.65 12.69
C THR A 140 15.02 7.83 12.91
N ALA A 141 14.78 8.69 13.90
CA ALA A 141 15.63 9.85 14.14
C ALA A 141 16.98 9.42 14.73
N ARG A 142 18.07 9.97 14.17
CA ARG A 142 19.43 9.84 14.72
C ARG A 142 19.69 10.82 15.86
N PHE A 143 18.97 11.93 15.89
CA PHE A 143 19.06 12.97 16.92
C PHE A 143 17.67 13.37 17.40
N CYS A 144 17.55 13.76 18.66
CA CYS A 144 16.32 14.35 19.18
C CYS A 144 16.13 15.75 18.58
N SER A 145 14.95 16.04 18.00
CA SER A 145 14.64 17.35 17.41
C SER A 145 14.55 18.48 18.44
N GLU A 146 14.28 18.15 19.70
CA GLU A 146 14.11 19.13 20.78
C GLU A 146 15.42 19.44 21.49
N CYS A 147 16.19 18.41 21.90
CA CYS A 147 17.40 18.61 22.71
C CYS A 147 18.72 18.31 21.98
N GLY A 148 18.67 17.86 20.73
CA GLY A 148 19.88 17.51 19.96
C GLY A 148 20.62 16.27 20.44
N HIS A 149 20.08 15.52 21.42
CA HIS A 149 20.72 14.30 21.91
C HIS A 149 20.83 13.25 20.80
N GLU A 150 22.03 12.75 20.55
CA GLU A 150 22.27 11.70 19.57
C GLU A 150 21.84 10.34 20.11
N PHE A 151 20.97 9.69 19.37
CA PHE A 151 20.61 8.31 19.60
C PHE A 151 21.74 7.43 19.07
N SER A 152 22.76 7.21 19.90
CA SER A 152 23.86 6.27 19.63
C SER A 152 23.28 5.00 18.98
N MET A 153 23.59 4.81 17.69
CA MET A 153 23.26 3.58 16.99
C MET A 153 24.21 2.52 17.51
N ALA A 154 23.78 1.80 18.55
CA ALA A 154 24.35 0.50 18.83
C ALA A 154 24.16 -0.35 17.56
N HIS A 155 25.27 -0.59 16.87
CA HIS A 155 25.40 -1.46 15.71
C HIS A 155 24.68 -2.80 15.91
N SER A 156 23.93 -3.20 14.90
CA SER A 156 23.92 -4.59 14.42
C SER A 156 23.89 -4.52 12.89
N GLU A 157 24.98 -4.08 12.26
CA GLU A 157 25.84 -5.02 11.53
C GLU A 157 26.08 -6.31 12.32
N GLY A 158 25.47 -7.40 11.86
CA GLY A 158 25.59 -8.73 12.46
C GLY A 158 24.68 -9.72 11.74
N GLU A 159 25.22 -10.28 10.66
CA GLU A 159 24.79 -11.46 9.87
C GLU A 159 23.58 -11.36 8.92
#